data_AF-A0A5P2CLT0-F1
#
_entry.id   AF-A0A5P2CLT0-F1
#
_cell.length_a   1.000
_cell.length_b   1.000
_cell.length_c   1.000
_cell.angle_alpha   90.00
_cell.angle_beta   90.00
_cell.angle_gamma   90.00
#
_symmetry.space_group_name_H-M   'P 1'
#
loop_
_entity.id
_entity.type
_entity.pdbx_description
1 polymer ?
#
loop_
_entity_poly.entity_id
_entity_poly.type
_entity_poly.pdbx_seq_one_letter_code
_entity_poly.pdbx_strand_id
1 'polypeptide(L)'
;MAWDAWWSGRPTEPNLWARDGTGAEGRSHWLAIAREHAKQHTPADAPDPTYHLDGRHITDEPAFYRALGEAVHGPGGYAGRSADTLADCLRRTTDTPSPRTLAWHTAHTARTCLGVTPRTDDRTRTFEELLSLLRQMNIEMVLA
;
A
#
# COMPACT_ATOMS: atom_id res chain seq x y z
N MET A 1 11.47 16.18 1.01
CA MET A 1 10.42 15.94 2.03
C MET A 1 9.10 15.63 1.35
N ALA A 2 8.04 15.20 2.08
CA ALA A 2 6.72 14.99 1.48
C ALA A 2 6.26 16.24 0.72
N TRP A 3 6.51 17.43 1.26
CA TRP A 3 6.21 18.70 0.58
C TRP A 3 6.84 18.81 -0.82
N ASP A 4 8.13 18.52 -0.99
CA ASP A 4 8.81 18.62 -2.30
C ASP A 4 8.25 17.63 -3.33
N ALA A 5 7.87 16.43 -2.88
CA ALA A 5 7.33 15.38 -3.76
C ALA A 5 5.92 15.71 -4.26
N TRP A 6 5.16 16.50 -3.51
CA TRP A 6 3.78 16.87 -3.84
C TRP A 6 3.65 18.30 -4.38
N TRP A 7 4.71 19.14 -4.28
CA TRP A 7 4.71 20.54 -4.69
C TRP A 7 4.37 20.77 -6.17
N SER A 8 4.77 19.84 -7.04
CA SER A 8 4.50 19.92 -8.49
C SER A 8 3.28 19.08 -8.92
N GLY A 9 2.47 18.61 -7.97
CA GLY A 9 1.38 17.66 -8.19
C GLY A 9 1.73 16.27 -7.71
N ARG A 10 1.03 15.26 -8.23
CA ARG A 10 1.18 13.88 -7.77
C ARG A 10 2.60 13.37 -8.03
N PRO A 11 3.20 12.64 -7.08
CA PRO A 11 4.43 11.89 -7.32
C PRO A 11 4.33 11.09 -8.63
N THR A 12 5.42 11.07 -9.40
CA THR A 12 5.54 10.25 -10.62
C THR A 12 6.37 8.99 -10.38
N GLU A 13 7.08 8.92 -9.25
CA GLU A 13 7.93 7.80 -8.85
C GLU A 13 7.34 7.10 -7.62
N PRO A 14 7.33 5.75 -7.56
CA PRO A 14 6.90 5.01 -6.39
C PRO A 14 7.92 5.12 -5.23
N ASN A 15 7.49 4.78 -4.02
CA ASN A 15 8.31 4.68 -2.80
C ASN A 15 8.94 5.99 -2.30
N LEU A 16 8.49 7.15 -2.78
CA LEU A 16 8.97 8.43 -2.25
C LEU A 16 8.68 8.61 -0.76
N TRP A 17 7.63 7.96 -0.24
CA TRP A 17 7.34 7.89 1.19
C TRP A 17 8.42 7.17 2.01
N ALA A 18 9.22 6.30 1.38
CA ALA A 18 10.27 5.51 1.99
C ALA A 18 11.66 6.16 1.94
N ARG A 19 11.85 7.26 1.20
CA ARG A 19 13.14 7.96 1.11
C ARG A 19 13.59 8.49 2.48
N ASP A 20 14.89 8.41 2.72
CA ASP A 20 15.52 8.91 3.95
C ASP A 20 15.10 10.37 4.24
N GLY A 21 14.69 10.63 5.49
CA GLY A 21 14.28 11.96 5.95
C GLY A 21 12.78 12.18 6.16
N THR A 22 11.90 11.19 5.91
CA THR A 22 10.46 11.36 6.21
C THR A 22 10.11 11.08 7.67
N GLY A 23 10.84 10.25 8.42
CA GLY A 23 10.49 9.91 9.82
C GLY A 23 9.03 9.42 9.99
N ALA A 24 8.58 9.22 11.23
CA ALA A 24 7.17 8.83 11.45
C ALA A 24 6.19 9.94 11.04
N GLU A 25 6.57 11.19 11.27
CA GLU A 25 5.74 12.37 11.01
C GLU A 25 5.57 12.65 9.50
N GLY A 26 6.64 12.65 8.72
CA GLY A 26 6.58 12.83 7.27
C GLY A 26 5.89 11.67 6.55
N ARG A 27 6.01 10.43 7.05
CA ARG A 27 5.20 9.30 6.56
C ARG A 27 3.71 9.46 6.86
N SER A 28 3.36 10.14 7.94
CA SER A 28 1.96 10.43 8.31
C SER A 28 1.41 11.59 7.48
N HIS A 29 2.22 12.61 7.25
CA HIS A 29 1.90 13.74 6.36
C HIS A 29 1.68 13.26 4.93
N TRP A 30 2.56 12.38 4.42
CA TRP A 30 2.39 11.74 3.11
C TRP A 30 1.01 11.09 2.96
N LEU A 31 0.60 10.33 3.99
CA LEU A 31 -0.66 9.61 3.99
C LEU A 31 -1.88 10.55 3.98
N ALA A 32 -1.78 11.67 4.71
CA ALA A 32 -2.83 12.69 4.72
C ALA A 32 -3.02 13.33 3.33
N ILE A 33 -1.92 13.69 2.66
CA ILE A 33 -1.96 14.25 1.31
C ILE A 33 -2.50 13.22 0.30
N ALA A 34 -1.97 11.99 0.32
CA ALA A 34 -2.41 10.91 -0.56
C ALA A 34 -3.91 10.62 -0.43
N ARG A 35 -4.44 10.63 0.80
CA ARG A 35 -5.88 10.43 1.06
C ARG A 35 -6.74 11.55 0.49
N GLU A 36 -6.29 12.81 0.57
CA GLU A 36 -7.05 13.94 0.02
C GLU A 36 -7.11 13.87 -1.51
N HIS A 37 -5.99 13.54 -2.16
CA HIS A 37 -5.96 13.33 -3.62
C HIS A 37 -6.80 12.13 -4.08
N ALA A 38 -6.86 11.04 -3.28
CA ALA A 38 -7.68 9.87 -3.61
C ALA A 38 -9.20 10.17 -3.64
N LYS A 39 -9.68 11.24 -2.99
CA LYS A 39 -11.08 11.67 -3.11
C LYS A 39 -11.41 12.28 -4.46
N GLN A 40 -10.40 12.75 -5.18
CA GLN A 40 -10.54 13.55 -6.40
C GLN A 40 -10.32 12.74 -7.68
N HIS A 41 -10.04 11.43 -7.58
CA HIS A 41 -9.59 10.62 -8.70
C HIS A 41 -10.35 9.29 -8.80
N THR A 42 -10.74 8.92 -10.03
CA THR A 42 -11.25 7.59 -10.40
C THR A 42 -10.07 6.75 -10.88
N PRO A 43 -9.85 5.51 -10.43
CA PRO A 43 -8.76 4.67 -10.93
C PRO A 43 -8.75 4.64 -12.46
N ALA A 44 -7.57 4.79 -13.06
CA ALA A 44 -7.43 4.70 -14.51
C ALA A 44 -7.72 3.25 -14.93
N ASP A 45 -8.46 3.09 -16.02
CA ASP A 45 -8.66 1.79 -16.68
C ASP A 45 -7.31 1.27 -17.20
N ALA A 46 -6.56 0.57 -16.35
CA ALA A 46 -5.36 -0.12 -16.76
C ALA A 46 -5.75 -1.46 -17.40
N PRO A 47 -5.26 -1.77 -18.62
CA PRO A 47 -5.60 -3.01 -19.33
C PRO A 47 -4.93 -4.27 -18.74
N ASP A 48 -4.07 -4.13 -17.74
CA ASP A 48 -3.36 -5.24 -17.09
C ASP A 48 -4.11 -5.69 -15.82
N PRO A 49 -4.57 -6.95 -15.73
CA PRO A 49 -5.26 -7.49 -14.56
C PRO A 49 -4.33 -7.80 -13.37
N THR A 50 -3.07 -7.34 -13.40
CA THR A 50 -2.09 -7.55 -12.34
C THR A 50 -1.60 -6.24 -11.73
N TYR A 51 -1.78 -6.06 -10.42
CA TYR A 51 -1.13 -5.00 -9.66
C TYR A 51 0.29 -5.40 -9.27
N HIS A 52 1.26 -4.52 -9.49
CA HIS A 52 2.66 -4.74 -9.12
C HIS A 52 2.96 -4.02 -7.80
N LEU A 53 3.18 -4.79 -6.74
CA LEU A 53 3.56 -4.28 -5.43
C LEU A 53 5.06 -4.39 -5.22
N ASP A 54 5.70 -3.24 -4.97
CA ASP A 54 7.11 -3.14 -4.64
C ASP A 54 7.33 -3.33 -3.13
N GLY A 55 7.89 -4.47 -2.75
CA GLY A 55 8.10 -4.86 -1.36
C GLY A 55 9.37 -4.31 -0.71
N ARG A 56 10.26 -3.63 -1.44
CA ARG A 56 11.61 -3.27 -0.96
C ARG A 56 11.64 -2.44 0.31
N HIS A 57 10.57 -1.70 0.58
CA HIS A 57 10.44 -0.80 1.73
C HIS A 57 9.38 -1.23 2.75
N ILE A 58 8.81 -2.44 2.60
CA ILE A 58 7.78 -2.95 3.51
C ILE A 58 8.46 -3.56 4.74
N THR A 59 8.85 -2.70 5.67
CA THR A 59 9.49 -3.09 6.94
C THR A 59 8.52 -3.10 8.12
N ASP A 60 7.34 -2.49 7.95
CA ASP A 60 6.27 -2.41 8.94
C ASP A 60 4.88 -2.45 8.25
N GLU A 61 3.82 -2.73 9.00
CA GLU A 61 2.46 -2.81 8.43
C GLU A 61 1.98 -1.47 7.83
N PRO A 62 2.27 -0.29 8.42
CA PRO A 62 1.99 0.97 7.76
C PRO A 62 2.68 1.13 6.39
N ALA A 63 3.92 0.64 6.22
CA ALA A 63 4.62 0.64 4.95
C ALA A 63 3.93 -0.27 3.92
N PHE A 64 3.38 -1.41 4.36
CA PHE A 64 2.58 -2.29 3.50
C PHE A 64 1.38 -1.56 2.88
N TYR A 65 0.57 -0.87 3.69
CA TYR A 65 -0.62 -0.16 3.17
C TYR A 65 -0.25 0.98 2.20
N ARG A 66 0.92 1.62 2.40
CA ARG A 66 1.44 2.65 1.47
C ARG A 66 1.85 2.04 0.14
N ALA A 67 2.66 0.99 0.16
CA ALA A 67 3.10 0.28 -1.04
C ALA A 67 1.90 -0.28 -1.84
N LEU A 68 0.90 -0.84 -1.15
CA LEU A 68 -0.32 -1.32 -1.77
C LEU A 68 -1.14 -0.18 -2.39
N GLY A 69 -1.24 0.98 -1.72
CA GLY A 69 -1.88 2.17 -2.27
C GLY A 69 -1.25 2.63 -3.57
N GLU A 70 0.07 2.58 -3.65
CA GLU A 70 0.81 2.92 -4.88
C GLU A 70 0.63 1.86 -5.98
N ALA A 71 0.60 0.58 -5.62
CA ALA A 71 0.37 -0.51 -6.58
C ALA A 71 -1.01 -0.41 -7.26
N VAL A 72 -2.05 -0.05 -6.51
CA VAL A 72 -3.44 -0.02 -7.00
C VAL A 72 -3.75 1.29 -7.72
N HIS A 73 -3.31 2.43 -7.21
CA HIS A 73 -3.70 3.74 -7.73
C HIS A 73 -2.60 4.47 -8.50
N GLY A 74 -1.39 3.91 -8.57
CA GLY A 74 -0.18 4.57 -9.07
C GLY A 74 0.58 5.34 -7.98
N PRO A 75 1.77 5.90 -8.28
CA PRO A 75 2.63 6.58 -7.31
C PRO A 75 1.92 7.62 -6.43
N GLY A 76 2.23 7.68 -5.13
CA GLY A 76 1.48 8.50 -4.17
C GLY A 76 0.02 8.06 -3.93
N GLY A 77 -0.36 6.87 -4.41
CA GLY A 77 -1.70 6.31 -4.26
C GLY A 77 -2.04 5.91 -2.82
N TYR A 78 -3.32 6.00 -2.49
CA TYR A 78 -3.84 5.65 -1.16
C TYR A 78 -4.88 4.54 -1.27
N ALA A 79 -4.66 3.41 -0.62
CA ALA A 79 -5.64 2.31 -0.53
C ALA A 79 -6.03 2.01 0.92
N GLY A 80 -5.77 2.92 1.86
CA GLY A 80 -6.05 2.71 3.28
C GLY A 80 -4.82 2.84 4.17
N ARG A 81 -5.05 2.63 5.46
CA ARG A 81 -4.05 2.63 6.54
C ARG A 81 -4.20 1.45 7.50
N SER A 82 -5.21 0.61 7.26
CA SER A 82 -5.60 -0.55 8.04
C SER A 82 -6.42 -1.51 7.15
N ALA A 83 -6.57 -2.75 7.59
CA ALA A 83 -7.40 -3.76 6.95
C ALA A 83 -8.82 -3.27 6.64
N ASP A 84 -9.47 -2.58 7.58
CA ASP A 84 -10.84 -2.07 7.40
C ASP A 84 -10.91 -1.00 6.32
N THR A 85 -9.99 -0.02 6.37
CA THR A 85 -9.95 1.05 5.37
C THR A 85 -9.58 0.55 3.98
N LEU A 86 -8.81 -0.54 3.89
CA LEU A 86 -8.51 -1.23 2.65
C LEU A 86 -9.75 -1.97 2.12
N ALA A 87 -10.47 -2.71 2.98
CA ALA A 87 -11.70 -3.39 2.59
C ALA A 87 -12.75 -2.39 2.06
N ASP A 88 -12.89 -1.24 2.73
CA ASP A 88 -13.80 -0.18 2.29
C ASP A 88 -13.36 0.46 0.97
N CYS A 89 -12.04 0.62 0.76
CA CYS A 89 -11.50 1.09 -0.51
C CYS A 89 -11.85 0.13 -1.65
N LEU A 90 -11.60 -1.16 -1.46
CA LEU A 90 -11.87 -2.20 -2.45
C LEU A 90 -13.36 -2.35 -2.75
N ARG A 91 -14.24 -2.20 -1.76
CA ARG A 91 -15.70 -2.20 -1.96
C ARG A 91 -16.21 -1.00 -2.75
N ARG A 92 -15.52 0.15 -2.68
CA ARG A 92 -15.92 1.35 -3.43
C ARG A 92 -15.52 1.30 -4.90
N THR A 93 -14.61 0.41 -5.28
CA THR A 93 -14.13 0.26 -6.67
C THR A 93 -14.88 -0.84 -7.45
N THR A 94 -15.94 -1.47 -6.88
CA THR A 94 -16.55 -2.70 -7.40
C THR A 94 -17.49 -2.57 -8.60
N ASP A 95 -17.61 -1.43 -9.26
CA ASP A 95 -18.46 -1.33 -10.46
C ASP A 95 -17.82 -1.98 -11.72
N THR A 96 -16.53 -2.35 -11.64
CA THR A 96 -15.79 -3.07 -12.71
C THR A 96 -15.02 -4.24 -12.09
N PRO A 97 -14.94 -5.43 -12.74
CA PRO A 97 -14.10 -6.53 -12.26
C PRO A 97 -12.64 -6.09 -12.25
N SER A 98 -12.20 -5.60 -11.10
CA SER A 98 -10.84 -5.11 -10.89
C SER A 98 -9.83 -6.25 -11.04
N PRO A 99 -8.60 -5.96 -11.49
CA PRO A 99 -7.44 -6.83 -11.38
C PRO A 99 -7.45 -7.61 -10.04
N ARG A 100 -7.50 -8.95 -10.09
CA ARG A 100 -7.51 -9.79 -8.89
C ARG A 100 -6.13 -10.32 -8.53
N THR A 101 -5.12 -10.09 -9.35
CA THR A 101 -3.77 -10.60 -9.13
C THR A 101 -2.86 -9.49 -8.63
N LEU A 102 -2.12 -9.77 -7.55
CA LEU A 102 -1.09 -8.90 -6.98
C LEU A 102 0.26 -9.60 -7.09
N ALA A 103 1.13 -9.10 -7.97
CA ALA A 103 2.52 -9.51 -8.05
C ALA A 103 3.34 -8.77 -6.97
N TRP A 104 3.70 -9.46 -5.90
CA TRP A 104 4.49 -8.92 -4.80
C TRP A 104 5.97 -9.21 -5.02
N HIS A 105 6.70 -8.17 -5.43
CA HIS A 105 8.14 -8.21 -5.66
C HIS A 105 8.89 -7.98 -4.35
N THR A 106 9.99 -8.70 -4.11
CA THR A 106 10.82 -8.50 -2.89
C THR A 106 10.05 -8.74 -1.58
N ALA A 107 9.14 -9.73 -1.57
CA ALA A 107 8.34 -10.06 -0.38
C ALA A 107 9.17 -10.51 0.85
N HIS A 108 10.42 -10.92 0.63
CA HIS A 108 11.35 -11.33 1.68
C HIS A 108 11.61 -10.22 2.71
N THR A 109 11.61 -8.94 2.31
CA THR A 109 11.78 -7.81 3.25
C THR A 109 10.68 -7.82 4.31
N ALA A 110 9.42 -7.89 3.88
CA ALA A 110 8.28 -7.97 4.78
C ALA A 110 8.32 -9.23 5.64
N ARG A 111 8.70 -10.37 5.05
CA ARG A 111 8.85 -11.63 5.77
C ARG A 111 9.90 -11.58 6.89
N THR A 112 10.98 -10.84 6.70
CA THR A 112 12.05 -10.69 7.70
C THR A 112 11.70 -9.65 8.78
N CYS A 113 10.98 -8.58 8.42
CA CYS A 113 10.75 -7.45 9.33
C CYS A 113 9.42 -7.52 10.10
N LEU A 114 8.37 -8.14 9.53
CA LEU A 114 7.05 -8.18 10.16
C LEU A 114 6.93 -9.28 11.20
N GLY A 115 6.18 -9.02 12.27
CA GLY A 115 5.88 -10.01 13.30
C GLY A 115 7.03 -10.29 14.27
N VAL A 116 8.07 -9.45 14.29
CA VAL A 116 9.23 -9.58 15.19
C VAL A 116 8.94 -9.20 16.64
N THR A 117 7.77 -8.60 16.91
CA THR A 117 7.35 -8.19 18.26
C THR A 117 6.56 -9.31 18.96
N PRO A 118 6.87 -9.65 20.23
CA PRO A 118 6.10 -10.63 21.02
C PRO A 118 4.61 -10.30 21.09
N ARG A 119 3.78 -11.33 21.30
CA ARG A 119 2.31 -11.28 21.25
C ARG A 119 1.71 -10.40 22.35
N THR A 120 1.52 -9.12 22.05
CA THR A 120 0.61 -8.20 22.75
C THR A 120 -0.62 -7.96 21.87
N ASP A 121 -1.74 -7.49 22.44
CA ASP A 121 -2.97 -7.18 21.68
C ASP A 121 -2.76 -6.08 20.62
N ASP A 122 -1.69 -5.30 20.75
CA ASP A 122 -1.31 -4.24 19.81
C ASP A 122 -0.13 -4.64 18.92
N ARG A 123 0.14 -5.94 18.76
CA ARG A 123 1.22 -6.36 17.85
C ARG A 123 0.82 -6.10 16.39
N THR A 124 1.80 -5.67 15.63
CA THR A 124 1.71 -5.55 14.17
C THR A 124 1.41 -6.91 13.53
N ARG A 125 0.65 -6.91 12.42
CA ARG A 125 0.41 -8.13 11.64
C ARG A 125 1.72 -8.75 11.16
N THR A 126 1.80 -10.07 11.17
CA THR A 126 2.90 -10.80 10.54
C THR A 126 2.73 -10.80 9.01
N PHE A 127 3.79 -11.15 8.30
CA PHE A 127 3.72 -11.35 6.86
C PHE A 127 2.61 -12.35 6.46
N GLU A 128 2.49 -13.48 7.15
CA GLU A 128 1.47 -14.50 6.87
C GLU A 128 0.03 -13.99 7.13
N GLU A 129 -0.14 -13.11 8.11
CA GLU A 129 -1.44 -12.47 8.38
C GLU A 129 -1.83 -11.47 7.29
N LEU A 130 -0.85 -10.76 6.71
CA LEU A 130 -1.08 -9.90 5.54
C LEU A 130 -1.44 -10.72 4.30
N LEU A 131 -0.76 -11.86 4.06
CA LEU A 131 -1.15 -12.77 2.98
C LEU A 131 -2.57 -13.30 3.19
N SER A 132 -2.91 -13.69 4.41
CA SER A 132 -4.26 -14.16 4.75
C SER A 132 -5.33 -13.08 4.53
N LEU A 133 -5.03 -11.84 4.90
CA LEU A 133 -5.89 -10.67 4.68
C LEU A 133 -6.18 -10.47 3.19
N LEU A 134 -5.14 -10.45 2.35
CA LEU A 134 -5.29 -10.28 0.90
C LEU A 134 -6.12 -11.41 0.28
N ARG A 135 -5.92 -12.66 0.73
CA ARG A 135 -6.74 -13.81 0.28
C ARG A 135 -8.21 -13.68 0.69
N GLN A 136 -8.49 -13.22 1.91
CA GLN A 136 -9.86 -12.96 2.37
C GLN A 136 -10.54 -11.85 1.53
N MET A 137 -9.75 -10.92 0.99
CA MET A 137 -10.21 -9.89 0.06
C MET A 137 -10.35 -10.39 -1.39
N ASN A 138 -10.18 -11.69 -1.66
CA ASN A 138 -10.17 -12.31 -2.99
C ASN A 138 -9.08 -11.76 -3.93
N ILE A 139 -7.93 -11.38 -3.36
CA ILE A 139 -6.74 -10.99 -4.10
C ILE A 139 -5.84 -12.23 -4.19
N GLU A 140 -5.62 -12.72 -5.40
CA GLU A 140 -4.61 -13.72 -5.73
C GLU A 140 -3.23 -13.08 -5.66
N MET A 141 -2.27 -13.75 -5.04
CA MET A 141 -0.92 -13.22 -4.89
C MET A 141 0.08 -14.10 -5.63
N VAL A 142 0.98 -13.45 -6.36
CA VAL A 142 2.16 -14.05 -6.97
C VAL A 142 3.37 -13.43 -6.31
N LEU A 143 4.15 -14.22 -5.57
CA LEU A 143 5.41 -13.75 -4.99
C LEU A 143 6.49 -13.85 -6.08
N ALA A 144 7.14 -12.73 -6.39
CA ALA A 144 8.14 -12.58 -7.46
C ALA A 144 9.50 -12.10 -6.93
#